data_AF-X1CKB2-F1
#
_entry.id   AF-X1CKB2-F1
#
_cell.length_a   1.000
_cell.length_b   1.000
_cell.length_c   1.000
_cell.angle_alpha   90.00
_cell.angle_beta   90.00
_cell.angle_gamma   90.00
#
_symmetry.space_group_name_H-M   'P 1'
#
loop_
_entity.id
_entity.type
_entity.pdbx_description
1 polymer ?
#
loop_
_entity_poly.entity_id
_entity_poly.type
_entity_poly.pdbx_seq_one_letter_code
_entity_poly.pdbx_strand_id
1 'polypeptide(L)'
;GAVVKEKVEGTAAWVLSKPVTRVGFMTSKFITNCISMTIALVFLPWIVAYLQFSLMGEAVDLIGTFFAMGIFWTYCMFWLTMALMLGSIFKSRRPVMTIMFTVFFLFIAAGSMNIPQEINFLFWWPGSGITDDPLYPQSIISNVLQGNYYVNWGPLIMGGCSVLFMAIAFLRFSKVEL
;
A
#
# COMPACT_ATOMS: atom_id res chain seq x y z
N GLY A 1 -1.67 -8.49 12.39
CA GLY A 1 -1.45 -9.69 13.22
C GLY A 1 -1.18 -9.36 14.68
N ALA A 2 -0.23 -8.45 14.96
CA ALA A 2 0.25 -8.18 16.33
C ALA A 2 -0.76 -7.46 17.25
N VAL A 3 -1.63 -6.60 16.73
CA VAL A 3 -2.58 -5.82 17.57
C VAL A 3 -3.71 -6.68 18.16
N VAL A 4 -4.07 -7.76 17.47
CA VAL A 4 -5.16 -8.66 17.92
C VAL A 4 -4.65 -9.66 18.97
N LYS A 5 -3.38 -10.07 18.88
CA LYS A 5 -2.80 -11.05 19.80
C LYS A 5 -2.63 -10.49 21.22
N GLU A 6 -2.17 -9.24 21.34
CA GLU A 6 -1.97 -8.58 22.63
C GLU A 6 -3.25 -8.10 23.32
N LYS A 7 -4.36 -7.96 22.57
CA LYS A 7 -5.69 -7.75 23.17
C LYS A 7 -6.19 -9.00 23.90
N VAL A 8 -5.77 -10.19 23.47
CA VAL A 8 -6.17 -11.47 24.06
C VAL A 8 -5.27 -11.83 25.25
N GLU A 9 -4.01 -11.39 25.25
CA GLU A 9 -3.01 -11.76 26.26
C GLU A 9 -3.05 -10.89 27.55
N GLY A 10 -3.94 -9.90 27.66
CA GLY A 10 -4.13 -9.10 28.89
C GLY A 10 -3.01 -8.09 29.20
N THR A 11 -1.86 -8.17 28.52
CA THR A 11 -0.71 -7.26 28.66
C THR A 11 -1.01 -5.84 28.19
N ALA A 12 -2.02 -5.66 27.32
CA ALA A 12 -2.46 -4.35 26.87
C ALA A 12 -3.09 -3.52 28.01
N ALA A 13 -3.75 -4.14 28.98
CA ALA A 13 -4.43 -3.42 30.07
C ALA A 13 -3.45 -2.66 30.99
N TRP A 14 -2.24 -3.19 31.18
CA TRP A 14 -1.21 -2.57 32.04
C TRP A 14 -0.52 -1.38 31.38
N VAL A 15 -0.26 -1.45 30.06
CA VAL A 15 0.39 -0.37 29.29
C VAL A 15 -0.60 0.76 28.95
N LEU A 16 -1.90 0.48 28.87
CA LEU A 16 -2.97 1.43 28.51
C LEU A 16 -3.50 2.29 29.67
N SER A 17 -2.88 2.24 30.86
CA SER A 17 -3.28 2.98 32.05
C SER A 17 -3.10 4.51 31.96
N LYS A 18 -2.44 5.02 30.90
CA LYS A 18 -2.34 6.45 30.60
C LYS A 18 -2.85 6.78 29.19
N PRO A 19 -3.62 7.86 28.98
CA PRO A 19 -4.17 8.22 27.67
C PRO A 19 -3.08 8.52 26.62
N VAL A 20 -1.91 8.99 27.04
CA VAL A 20 -0.76 9.32 26.16
C VAL A 20 -0.04 8.08 25.62
N THR A 21 -0.10 6.93 26.30
CA THR A 21 0.59 5.70 25.84
C THR A 21 -0.16 4.98 24.73
N ARG A 22 -1.47 5.26 24.52
CA ARG A 22 -2.29 4.57 23.51
C ARG A 22 -1.91 4.94 22.08
N VAL A 23 -1.79 6.25 21.82
CA VAL A 23 -1.37 6.78 20.52
C VAL A 23 0.10 6.43 20.28
N GLY A 24 0.97 6.59 21.30
CA GLY A 24 2.39 6.24 21.22
C GLY A 24 2.66 4.77 20.89
N PHE A 25 1.85 3.86 21.43
CA PHE A 25 1.94 2.43 21.12
C PHE A 25 1.52 2.10 19.69
N MET A 26 0.50 2.79 19.18
CA MET A 26 0.05 2.58 17.81
C MET A 26 0.99 3.22 16.78
N THR A 27 1.51 4.42 17.06
CA THR A 27 2.48 5.09 16.20
C THR A 27 3.81 4.34 16.16
N SER A 28 4.27 3.77 17.28
CA SER A 28 5.48 2.94 17.26
C SER A 28 5.30 1.71 16.39
N LYS A 29 4.16 1.00 16.51
CA LYS A 29 3.84 -0.14 15.63
C LYS A 29 3.67 0.28 14.18
N PHE A 30 3.09 1.44 13.92
CA PHE A 30 2.95 1.97 12.58
C PHE A 30 4.32 2.22 11.94
N ILE A 31 5.18 2.96 12.63
CA ILE A 31 6.53 3.32 12.17
C ILE A 31 7.36 2.06 11.95
N THR A 32 7.35 1.11 12.89
CA THR A 32 8.06 -0.16 12.73
C THR A 32 7.56 -0.93 11.51
N ASN A 33 6.23 -1.02 11.29
CA ASN A 33 5.72 -1.67 10.08
C ASN A 33 6.10 -0.91 8.82
N CYS A 34 6.08 0.42 8.81
CA CYS A 34 6.49 1.23 7.67
C CYS A 34 7.96 1.03 7.31
N ILE A 35 8.85 1.02 8.31
CA ILE A 35 10.28 0.78 8.12
C ILE A 35 10.50 -0.64 7.59
N SER A 36 9.92 -1.65 8.26
CA SER A 36 10.05 -3.05 7.85
C SER A 36 9.52 -3.29 6.43
N MET A 37 8.36 -2.71 6.08
CA MET A 37 7.81 -2.82 4.73
C MET A 37 8.65 -2.05 3.69
N THR A 38 9.17 -0.87 4.02
CA THR A 38 10.03 -0.12 3.10
C THR A 38 11.31 -0.90 2.79
N ILE A 39 11.93 -1.51 3.80
CA ILE A 39 13.15 -2.32 3.61
C ILE A 39 12.83 -3.61 2.85
N ALA A 40 11.85 -4.39 3.33
CA ALA A 40 11.60 -5.74 2.84
C ALA A 40 10.84 -5.79 1.51
N LEU A 41 9.89 -4.88 1.28
CA LEU A 41 9.03 -4.90 0.10
C LEU A 41 9.45 -3.90 -0.97
N VAL A 42 10.15 -2.82 -0.63
CA VAL A 42 10.54 -1.80 -1.61
C VAL A 42 12.03 -1.87 -1.92
N PHE A 43 12.89 -1.71 -0.92
CA PHE A 43 14.35 -1.66 -1.14
C PHE A 43 14.93 -2.99 -1.63
N LEU A 44 14.61 -4.10 -0.95
CA LEU A 44 15.19 -5.39 -1.31
C LEU A 44 14.79 -5.85 -2.73
N PRO A 45 13.50 -5.82 -3.14
CA PRO A 45 13.13 -6.19 -4.50
C PRO A 45 13.68 -5.23 -5.55
N TRP A 46 13.84 -3.95 -5.21
CA TRP A 46 14.44 -2.97 -6.10
C TRP A 46 15.91 -3.27 -6.40
N ILE A 47 16.71 -3.59 -5.37
CA ILE A 47 18.12 -3.99 -5.57
C ILE A 47 18.19 -5.22 -6.47
N VAL A 48 17.34 -6.21 -6.22
CA VAL A 48 17.29 -7.43 -7.04
C VAL A 48 16.91 -7.11 -8.48
N ALA A 49 15.88 -6.30 -8.70
CA ALA A 49 15.45 -5.90 -10.04
C ALA A 49 16.55 -5.13 -10.78
N TYR A 50 17.18 -4.14 -10.14
CA TYR A 50 18.26 -3.35 -10.72
C TYR A 50 19.45 -4.22 -11.12
N LEU A 51 19.86 -5.17 -10.27
CA LEU A 51 20.92 -6.12 -10.59
C LEU A 51 20.54 -7.03 -11.76
N GLN A 52 19.30 -7.52 -11.81
CA GLN A 52 18.83 -8.36 -12.91
C GLN A 52 18.90 -7.63 -14.26
N PHE A 53 18.40 -6.40 -14.33
CA PHE A 53 18.45 -5.60 -15.56
C PHE A 53 19.90 -5.25 -15.95
N SER A 54 20.75 -4.91 -14.97
CA SER A 54 22.17 -4.65 -15.22
C SER A 54 22.91 -5.87 -15.77
N LEU A 55 22.57 -7.08 -15.29
CA LEU A 55 23.15 -8.33 -15.81
C LEU A 55 22.67 -8.68 -17.22
N MET A 56 21.47 -8.23 -17.60
CA MET A 56 20.92 -8.39 -18.95
C MET A 56 21.49 -7.38 -19.96
N GLY A 57 22.32 -6.43 -19.51
CA GLY A 57 22.95 -5.43 -20.37
C GLY A 57 22.00 -4.28 -20.78
N GLU A 58 20.83 -4.17 -20.15
CA GLU A 58 19.94 -3.04 -20.38
C GLU A 58 20.36 -1.82 -19.57
N ALA A 59 20.39 -0.66 -20.23
CA ALA A 59 20.65 0.61 -19.57
C ALA A 59 19.41 1.04 -18.78
N VAL A 60 19.42 0.76 -17.48
CA VAL A 60 18.35 1.17 -16.57
C VAL A 60 18.52 2.65 -16.21
N ASP A 61 17.52 3.47 -16.53
CA ASP A 61 17.50 4.86 -16.07
C ASP A 61 17.37 4.93 -14.55
N LEU A 62 18.40 5.43 -13.86
CA LEU A 62 18.41 5.57 -12.41
C LEU A 62 17.26 6.46 -11.92
N ILE A 63 16.92 7.50 -12.67
CA ILE A 63 15.92 8.50 -12.31
C ILE A 63 14.52 7.89 -12.43
N GLY A 64 14.19 7.30 -13.58
CA GLY A 64 12.94 6.57 -13.79
C GLY A 64 12.74 5.47 -12.75
N THR A 65 13.81 4.73 -12.43
CA THR A 65 13.71 3.67 -11.42
C THR A 65 13.42 4.21 -10.02
N PHE A 66 13.98 5.36 -9.65
CA PHE A 66 13.66 6.02 -8.38
C PHE A 66 12.19 6.47 -8.31
N PHE A 67 11.64 7.04 -9.40
CA PHE A 67 10.23 7.39 -9.46
C PHE A 67 9.32 6.16 -9.41
N ALA A 68 9.68 5.08 -10.10
CA ALA A 68 8.98 3.80 -10.06
C ALA A 68 8.94 3.23 -8.63
N MET A 69 10.04 3.31 -7.87
CA MET A 69 10.07 2.97 -6.44
C MET A 69 9.10 3.82 -5.63
N GLY A 70 9.06 5.13 -5.86
CA GLY A 70 8.14 6.04 -5.17
C GLY A 70 6.67 5.66 -5.40
N ILE A 71 6.31 5.36 -6.64
CA ILE A 71 4.96 4.88 -7.00
C ILE A 71 4.66 3.56 -6.28
N PHE A 72 5.58 2.60 -6.32
CA PHE A 72 5.40 1.31 -5.63
C PHE A 72 5.32 1.46 -4.10
N TRP A 73 6.06 2.40 -3.53
CA TRP A 73 6.00 2.70 -2.10
C TRP A 73 4.63 3.28 -1.70
N THR A 74 4.07 4.22 -2.48
CA THR A 74 2.71 4.75 -2.22
C THR A 74 1.65 3.66 -2.29
N TYR A 75 1.81 2.71 -3.21
CA TYR A 75 0.96 1.53 -3.32
C TYR A 75 0.99 0.67 -2.06
N CYS A 76 2.18 0.35 -1.56
CA CYS A 76 2.30 -0.44 -0.33
C CYS A 76 1.81 0.35 0.91
N MET A 77 1.97 1.67 0.96
CA MET A 77 1.41 2.53 2.01
C MET A 77 -0.11 2.51 2.05
N PHE A 78 -0.76 2.53 0.89
CA PHE A 78 -2.22 2.38 0.79
C PHE A 78 -2.69 1.07 1.45
N TRP A 79 -2.06 -0.06 1.11
CA TRP A 79 -2.44 -1.36 1.68
C TRP A 79 -2.22 -1.42 3.19
N LEU A 80 -1.10 -0.88 3.67
CA LEU A 80 -0.75 -0.86 5.08
C LEU A 80 -1.72 0.02 5.89
N THR A 81 -2.04 1.21 5.40
CA THR A 81 -2.97 2.15 6.06
C THR A 81 -4.42 1.67 6.01
N MET A 82 -4.84 1.05 4.91
CA MET A 82 -6.15 0.39 4.81
C MET A 82 -6.27 -0.76 5.83
N ALA A 83 -5.22 -1.57 5.99
CA ALA A 83 -5.20 -2.66 6.98
C ALA A 83 -5.33 -2.13 8.42
N LEU A 84 -4.69 -1.00 8.72
CA LEU A 84 -4.79 -0.34 10.02
C LEU A 84 -6.16 0.25 10.26
N MET A 85 -6.74 0.93 9.27
CA MET A 85 -8.10 1.46 9.35
C MET A 85 -9.09 0.33 9.62
N LEU A 86 -9.07 -0.75 8.84
CA LEU A 86 -9.96 -1.89 9.05
C LEU A 86 -9.71 -2.56 10.42
N GLY A 87 -8.45 -2.69 10.84
CA GLY A 87 -8.10 -3.19 12.16
C GLY A 87 -8.57 -2.31 13.33
N SER A 88 -8.81 -1.01 13.09
CA SER A 88 -9.43 -0.10 14.06
C SER A 88 -10.96 -0.25 14.14
N ILE A 89 -11.58 -0.65 13.03
CA ILE A 89 -13.04 -0.76 12.89
C ILE A 89 -13.53 -2.12 13.42
N PHE A 90 -12.85 -3.20 13.02
CA PHE A 90 -13.25 -4.56 13.32
C PHE A 90 -12.50 -5.10 14.54
N LYS A 91 -13.25 -5.70 15.49
CA LYS A 91 -12.67 -6.36 16.66
C LYS A 91 -12.03 -7.72 16.33
N SER A 92 -12.44 -8.36 15.23
CA SER A 92 -11.97 -9.68 14.81
C SER A 92 -11.05 -9.59 13.59
N ARG A 93 -10.09 -10.53 13.50
CA ARG A 93 -9.12 -10.58 12.40
C ARG A 93 -9.73 -10.98 11.05
N ARG A 94 -10.80 -11.79 11.07
CA ARG A 94 -11.39 -12.39 9.85
C ARG A 94 -11.93 -11.35 8.86
N PRO A 95 -12.78 -10.38 9.26
CA PRO A 95 -13.31 -9.37 8.34
C PRO A 95 -12.20 -8.53 7.69
N VAL A 96 -11.16 -8.18 8.45
CA VAL A 96 -10.01 -7.41 7.93
C VAL A 96 -9.34 -8.14 6.78
N MET A 97 -9.03 -9.44 6.97
CA MET A 97 -8.38 -10.26 5.94
C MET A 97 -9.27 -10.44 4.71
N THR A 98 -10.57 -10.72 4.90
CA THR A 98 -11.50 -10.92 3.79
C THR A 98 -11.62 -9.65 2.95
N ILE A 99 -11.83 -8.49 3.58
CA ILE A 99 -11.96 -7.21 2.85
C ILE A 99 -10.67 -6.89 2.09
N MET A 100 -9.50 -7.09 2.72
CA MET A 100 -8.20 -6.89 2.06
C MET A 100 -8.08 -7.74 0.79
N PHE A 101 -8.35 -9.05 0.88
CA PHE A 101 -8.24 -9.95 -0.26
C PHE A 101 -9.28 -9.66 -1.34
N THR A 102 -10.54 -9.41 -0.96
CA THR A 102 -11.59 -9.06 -1.91
C THR A 102 -11.21 -7.81 -2.72
N VAL A 103 -10.73 -6.77 -2.04
CA VAL A 103 -10.30 -5.55 -2.72
C VAL A 103 -9.08 -5.82 -3.60
N PHE A 104 -8.11 -6.61 -3.13
CA PHE A 104 -6.92 -6.97 -3.90
C PHE A 104 -7.25 -7.73 -5.19
N PHE A 105 -8.10 -8.75 -5.10
CA PHE A 105 -8.55 -9.50 -6.27
C PHE A 105 -9.42 -8.67 -7.21
N LEU A 106 -10.23 -7.76 -6.67
CA LEU A 106 -11.01 -6.83 -7.48
C LEU A 106 -10.08 -5.91 -8.31
N PHE A 107 -9.02 -5.39 -7.70
CA PHE A 107 -8.03 -4.57 -8.38
C PHE A 107 -7.24 -5.35 -9.44
N ILE A 108 -6.85 -6.59 -9.15
CA ILE A 108 -6.23 -7.47 -10.15
C ILE A 108 -7.18 -7.74 -11.32
N ALA A 109 -8.42 -8.11 -11.03
CA ALA A 109 -9.42 -8.39 -12.06
C ALA A 109 -9.64 -7.17 -12.95
N ALA A 110 -9.80 -5.98 -12.36
CA ALA A 110 -9.99 -4.74 -13.10
C ALA A 110 -8.77 -4.29 -13.92
N GLY A 111 -7.55 -4.66 -13.51
CA GLY A 111 -6.34 -4.43 -14.30
C GLY A 111 -6.16 -5.44 -15.44
N SER A 112 -6.67 -6.67 -15.28
CA SER A 112 -6.57 -7.75 -16.28
C SER A 112 -7.67 -7.74 -17.34
N MET A 113 -8.84 -7.20 -16.99
CA MET A 113 -9.96 -7.10 -17.91
C MET A 113 -9.76 -5.84 -18.77
N ASN A 114 -9.88 -5.99 -20.09
CA ASN A 114 -9.81 -4.88 -21.07
C ASN A 114 -11.07 -4.00 -20.99
N ILE A 115 -11.38 -3.52 -19.78
CA ILE A 115 -12.50 -2.65 -19.48
C ILE A 115 -12.12 -1.26 -20.00
N PRO A 116 -12.95 -0.64 -20.87
CA PRO A 116 -12.73 0.73 -21.31
C PRO A 116 -12.49 1.65 -20.11
N GLN A 117 -11.42 2.44 -20.17
CA GLN A 117 -10.95 3.26 -19.03
C GLN A 117 -12.03 4.23 -18.52
N GLU A 118 -12.94 4.66 -19.40
CA GLU A 118 -14.07 5.55 -19.09
C GLU A 118 -15.06 4.95 -18.08
N ILE A 119 -15.20 3.62 -18.06
CA ILE A 119 -16.10 2.91 -17.14
C ILE A 119 -15.34 2.10 -16.08
N ASN A 120 -14.01 2.05 -16.15
CA ASN A 120 -13.19 1.39 -15.15
C ASN A 120 -13.03 2.30 -13.92
N PHE A 121 -13.95 2.16 -12.96
CA PHE A 121 -13.88 2.86 -11.68
C PHE A 121 -12.59 2.57 -10.88
N LEU A 122 -11.81 1.57 -11.27
CA LEU A 122 -10.51 1.19 -10.69
C LEU A 122 -9.31 1.62 -11.55
N PHE A 123 -9.54 2.48 -12.56
CA PHE A 123 -8.51 3.07 -13.44
C PHE A 123 -7.39 3.81 -12.70
N TRP A 124 -7.62 4.18 -11.43
CA TRP A 124 -6.63 4.85 -10.58
C TRP A 124 -5.60 3.88 -9.96
N TRP A 125 -5.66 2.58 -10.30
CA TRP A 125 -4.75 1.56 -9.80
C TRP A 125 -3.39 1.57 -10.52
N PRO A 126 -2.24 1.49 -9.83
CA PRO A 126 -0.92 1.55 -10.47
C PRO A 126 -0.62 0.40 -11.42
N GLY A 127 -1.31 -0.73 -11.24
CA GLY A 127 -1.25 -1.89 -12.13
C GLY A 127 -2.26 -1.86 -13.27
N SER A 128 -3.18 -0.89 -13.34
CA SER A 128 -4.03 -0.74 -14.53
C SER A 128 -3.18 -0.08 -15.59
N GLY A 129 -2.88 -0.83 -16.65
CA GLY A 129 -2.03 -0.33 -17.71
C GLY A 129 -2.68 0.83 -18.45
N ILE A 130 -1.92 1.90 -18.64
CA ILE A 130 -2.24 2.92 -19.65
C ILE A 130 -1.38 2.57 -20.85
N THR A 131 -2.00 2.11 -21.92
CA THR A 131 -1.32 1.93 -23.20
C THR A 131 -2.21 2.40 -24.34
N ASP A 132 -1.58 3.04 -25.32
CA ASP A 132 -2.17 3.33 -26.62
C ASP A 132 -2.41 2.04 -27.44
N ASP A 133 -1.72 0.95 -27.06
CA ASP A 133 -1.86 -0.36 -27.69
C ASP A 133 -2.71 -1.31 -26.82
N PRO A 134 -3.92 -1.71 -27.28
CA PRO A 134 -4.83 -2.57 -26.53
C PRO A 134 -4.37 -4.04 -26.42
N LEU A 135 -3.32 -4.45 -27.13
CA LEU A 135 -2.78 -5.82 -27.07
C LEU A 135 -1.76 -6.05 -25.95
N TYR A 136 -1.10 -5.00 -25.44
CA TYR A 136 -0.06 -5.11 -24.42
C TYR A 136 -0.23 -4.07 -23.31
N PRO A 137 -1.20 -4.23 -22.39
CA PRO A 137 -1.35 -3.32 -21.27
C PRO A 137 -0.09 -3.32 -20.39
N GLN A 138 0.69 -2.24 -20.49
CA GLN A 138 1.89 -1.99 -19.69
C GLN A 138 1.51 -1.28 -18.41
N SER A 139 1.98 -1.79 -17.27
CA SER A 139 1.81 -1.14 -15.97
C SER A 139 2.42 0.28 -15.96
N ILE A 140 1.95 1.15 -15.06
CA ILE A 140 2.55 2.48 -14.89
C ILE A 140 4.03 2.37 -14.50
N ILE A 141 4.36 1.38 -13.66
CA ILE A 141 5.72 1.12 -13.18
C ILE A 141 6.62 0.74 -14.36
N SER A 142 6.18 -0.14 -15.26
CA SER A 142 6.97 -0.52 -16.43
C SER A 142 7.15 0.62 -17.43
N ASN A 143 6.14 1.47 -17.63
CA ASN A 143 6.27 2.66 -18.47
C ASN A 143 7.30 3.67 -17.91
N VAL A 144 7.28 3.91 -16.60
CA VAL A 144 8.23 4.83 -15.95
C VAL A 144 9.66 4.28 -16.01
N LEU A 145 9.85 2.96 -15.94
CA LEU A 145 11.15 2.32 -16.13
C LEU A 145 11.69 2.48 -17.55
N GLN A 146 10.82 2.55 -18.56
CA GLN A 146 11.17 2.78 -19.96
C GLN A 146 11.39 4.28 -20.28
N GLY A 147 11.33 5.17 -19.28
CA GLY A 147 11.48 6.61 -19.46
C GLY A 147 10.23 7.32 -20.00
N ASN A 148 9.10 6.61 -20.11
CA ASN A 148 7.82 7.19 -20.50
C ASN A 148 7.08 7.73 -19.26
N TYR A 149 7.27 9.02 -18.97
CA TYR A 149 6.63 9.69 -17.83
C TYR A 149 5.19 10.08 -18.17
N TYR A 150 4.26 9.12 -18.14
CA TYR A 150 2.83 9.42 -18.23
C TYR A 150 2.31 10.02 -16.93
N VAL A 151 1.64 11.17 -17.02
CA VAL A 151 0.96 11.80 -15.87
C VAL A 151 -0.33 11.04 -15.58
N ASN A 152 -0.25 10.04 -14.68
CA ASN A 152 -1.44 9.41 -14.11
C ASN A 152 -1.66 9.93 -12.68
N TRP A 153 -2.90 10.31 -12.38
CA TRP A 153 -3.33 10.75 -11.05
C TRP A 153 -3.47 9.59 -10.05
N GLY A 154 -3.44 8.34 -10.50
CA GLY A 154 -3.63 7.14 -9.68
C GLY A 154 -2.74 7.08 -8.42
N PRO A 155 -1.40 7.19 -8.54
CA PRO A 155 -0.52 7.21 -7.37
C PRO A 155 -0.83 8.36 -6.38
N LEU A 156 -1.26 9.52 -6.89
CA LEU A 156 -1.66 10.66 -6.04
C LEU A 156 -2.96 10.38 -5.27
N ILE A 157 -3.95 9.77 -5.93
CA ILE A 157 -5.21 9.36 -5.30
C ILE A 157 -4.94 8.31 -4.22
N MET A 158 -4.10 7.32 -4.49
CA MET A 158 -3.72 6.31 -3.49
C MET A 158 -2.97 6.93 -2.31
N GLY A 159 -2.03 7.84 -2.59
CA GLY A 159 -1.37 8.63 -1.56
C GLY A 159 -2.36 9.38 -0.68
N GLY A 160 -3.32 10.08 -1.28
CA GLY A 160 -4.41 10.77 -0.58
C GLY A 160 -5.26 9.83 0.27
N CYS A 161 -5.70 8.71 -0.28
CA CYS A 161 -6.46 7.68 0.44
C CYS A 161 -5.66 7.10 1.62
N SER A 162 -4.34 6.91 1.47
CA SER A 162 -3.50 6.41 2.56
C SER A 162 -3.45 7.35 3.75
N VAL A 163 -3.39 8.67 3.50
CA VAL A 163 -3.44 9.71 4.54
C VAL A 163 -4.81 9.74 5.20
N LEU A 164 -5.89 9.62 4.42
CA LEU A 164 -7.25 9.55 4.95
C LEU A 164 -7.47 8.31 5.83
N PHE A 165 -7.03 7.12 5.39
CA PHE A 165 -7.14 5.89 6.17
C PHE A 165 -6.35 5.97 7.47
N MET A 166 -5.16 6.56 7.42
CA MET A 166 -4.35 6.82 8.61
C MET A 166 -5.08 7.78 9.57
N ALA A 167 -5.64 8.88 9.07
CA ALA A 167 -6.40 9.83 9.88
C ALA A 167 -7.64 9.18 10.53
N ILE A 168 -8.41 8.40 9.76
CA ILE A 168 -9.58 7.66 10.27
C ILE A 168 -9.16 6.67 11.35
N ALA A 169 -8.07 5.93 11.14
CA ALA A 169 -7.55 4.99 12.13
C ALA A 169 -7.22 5.71 13.45
N PHE A 170 -6.48 6.82 13.39
CA PHE A 170 -6.13 7.59 14.59
C PHE A 170 -7.35 8.19 15.30
N LEU A 171 -8.28 8.79 14.55
CA LEU A 171 -9.51 9.37 15.11
C LEU A 171 -10.42 8.33 15.76
N ARG A 172 -10.44 7.10 15.24
CA ARG A 172 -11.24 6.03 15.83
C ARG A 172 -10.59 5.47 17.07
N PHE A 173 -9.27 5.29 17.06
CA PHE A 173 -8.54 4.80 18.23
C PHE A 173 -8.54 5.77 19.41
N SER A 174 -8.64 7.08 19.18
CA SER A 174 -8.81 8.06 20.27
C SER A 174 -10.21 8.02 20.90
N LYS A 175 -11.23 7.59 20.15
CA LYS A 175 -12.63 7.56 20.61
C LYS A 175 -13.07 6.21 21.20
N VAL A 176 -12.36 5.12 20.94
CA VAL A 176 -12.73 3.79 21.47
C VAL A 176 -12.21 3.66 22.91
N GLU A 177 -13.10 3.87 23.88
CA GLU A 177 -12.94 3.37 25.24
C GLU A 177 -13.05 1.84 25.23
N LEU A 178 -12.11 1.17 25.89
CA LEU A 178 -12.07 -0.28 26.05
C LEU A 178 -12.78 -0.64 27.35
#